data_AF-A0AAV0B4Z3-F1
#
_entry.id   AF-A0AAV0B4Z3-F1
#
_cell.length_a   1.000
_cell.length_b   1.000
_cell.length_c   1.000
_cell.angle_alpha   90.00
_cell.angle_beta   90.00
_cell.angle_gamma   90.00
#
_symmetry.space_group_name_H-M   'P 1'
#
loop_
_entity.id
_entity.type
_entity.pdbx_description
1 polymer ?
#
loop_
_entity_poly.entity_id
_entity_poly.type
_entity_poly.pdbx_seq_one_letter_code
_entity_poly.pdbx_strand_id
1 'polypeptide(L)'
;MEPLEKPKYITNKWSLAQPKSSIFFEGNFIFKNQIFRLLCLQSTLFLQCLLLHPTFSKSSKAILIRRGLAPINFLGSIKFFLENLAKPLEDNCLINFEIAFLSEYFAAKSIEWGFFKGPIYSTPLRFIKGTQRWNKEDLSEDEKKRQEGESCSKLRLVGWTVYQIFSFRGLGFSWGMAHEANNSSLLEIIFRYFRVKIVTIITTCLIIASRDSIDGKAINLLRDLGVPEFYGLNLMAELFLNILFGICLCCKLDNGFTFCNIIVKVAYKFLTCTHAPKSMCDFLNPLYYPHFFYSPHTTNSLADFWGKGWHQLFRRIFLICGGKPAIYLANLFGASERITKSIGIMGVFLASATFHEYLPWAVFQGSTPNPYIPFRTFPGSGFFFMVQPIGIFIEPYIIPWIPQWAGGGKLWVWSFLAIVATPFRQQYIGPYRFANTIPPFSKLSWKDFAMPT
;
A
#
# COMPACT_ATOMS: atom_id res chain seq x y z
N MET A 1 -7.57 -43.33 -34.22
CA MET A 1 -7.33 -42.32 -33.17
C MET A 1 -6.71 -41.13 -33.86
N GLU A 2 -7.53 -40.12 -34.18
CA GLU A 2 -7.07 -38.88 -34.81
C GLU A 2 -6.31 -38.01 -33.80
N PRO A 3 -5.32 -37.23 -34.26
CA PRO A 3 -4.58 -36.32 -33.40
C PRO A 3 -5.45 -35.11 -33.03
N LEU A 4 -5.55 -34.83 -31.73
CA LEU A 4 -6.19 -33.63 -31.19
C LEU A 4 -5.53 -32.36 -31.76
N GLU A 5 -6.31 -31.56 -32.49
CA GLU A 5 -5.92 -30.24 -32.98
C GLU A 5 -5.52 -29.32 -31.81
N LYS A 6 -4.39 -28.63 -31.97
CA LYS A 6 -3.92 -27.57 -31.06
C LYS A 6 -4.93 -26.41 -31.05
N PRO A 7 -5.16 -25.74 -29.90
CA PRO A 7 -6.04 -24.59 -29.84
C PRO A 7 -5.49 -23.45 -30.70
N LYS A 8 -6.28 -23.02 -31.70
CA LYS A 8 -6.02 -21.82 -32.48
C LYS A 8 -6.06 -20.61 -31.56
N TYR A 9 -4.94 -19.92 -31.40
CA TYR A 9 -4.89 -18.57 -30.83
C TYR A 9 -5.79 -17.66 -31.66
N ILE A 10 -6.88 -17.19 -31.06
CA ILE A 10 -7.76 -16.18 -31.63
C ILE A 10 -6.98 -14.87 -31.70
N THR A 11 -6.47 -14.54 -32.88
CA THR A 11 -5.99 -13.20 -33.21
C THR A 11 -7.20 -12.27 -33.34
N ASN A 12 -7.57 -11.66 -32.21
CA ASN A 12 -8.64 -10.68 -32.15
C ASN A 12 -8.26 -9.41 -32.95
N LYS A 13 -8.62 -9.37 -34.24
CA LYS A 13 -8.77 -8.13 -35.01
C LYS A 13 -10.06 -7.43 -34.57
N TRP A 14 -10.01 -6.71 -33.46
CA TRP A 14 -11.02 -5.69 -33.16
C TRP A 14 -10.52 -4.33 -33.67
N SER A 15 -10.78 -4.06 -34.95
CA SER A 15 -10.71 -2.72 -35.52
C SER A 15 -12.07 -2.35 -36.09
N LEU A 16 -13.02 -2.02 -35.21
CA LEU A 16 -14.19 -1.24 -35.59
C LEU A 16 -13.92 0.21 -35.19
N ALA A 17 -13.62 1.02 -36.19
CA ALA A 17 -13.49 2.46 -36.08
C ALA A 17 -14.80 3.04 -35.53
N GLN A 18 -14.76 3.56 -34.30
CA GLN A 18 -15.81 4.42 -33.76
C GLN A 18 -15.69 5.81 -34.42
N PRO A 19 -16.81 6.45 -34.81
CA PRO A 19 -16.78 7.76 -35.44
C PRO A 19 -16.28 8.84 -34.45
N LYS A 20 -15.22 9.57 -34.84
CA LYS A 20 -14.47 10.51 -33.99
C LYS A 20 -15.13 11.89 -33.78
N SER A 21 -16.31 12.17 -34.31
CA SER A 21 -16.76 13.57 -34.46
C SER A 21 -17.74 14.12 -33.42
N SER A 22 -18.30 13.33 -32.49
CA SER A 22 -19.16 13.85 -31.40
C SER A 22 -18.53 13.81 -29.99
N ILE A 23 -17.38 13.14 -29.83
CA ILE A 23 -16.77 12.84 -28.53
C ILE A 23 -16.09 14.07 -27.89
N PHE A 24 -15.71 15.08 -28.67
CA PHE A 24 -14.92 16.21 -28.18
C PHE A 24 -15.70 17.21 -27.30
N PHE A 25 -17.02 17.35 -27.50
CA PHE A 25 -17.84 18.25 -26.68
C PHE A 25 -18.37 17.56 -25.41
N GLU A 26 -18.78 16.30 -25.48
CA GLU A 26 -19.20 15.52 -24.30
C GLU A 26 -18.01 15.18 -23.38
N GLY A 27 -16.84 14.88 -23.94
CA GLY A 27 -15.64 14.56 -23.16
C GLY A 27 -15.16 15.72 -22.27
N ASN A 28 -15.28 16.96 -22.74
CA ASN A 28 -14.92 18.15 -21.97
C ASN A 28 -15.89 18.42 -20.81
N PHE A 29 -17.18 18.14 -20.97
CA PHE A 29 -18.18 18.31 -19.91
C PHE A 29 -18.05 17.23 -18.83
N ILE A 30 -17.86 15.97 -19.25
CA ILE A 30 -17.64 14.84 -18.33
C ILE A 30 -16.37 15.09 -17.51
N PHE A 31 -15.25 15.44 -18.16
CA PHE A 31 -13.98 15.70 -17.46
C PHE A 31 -14.07 16.86 -16.46
N LYS A 32 -14.76 17.96 -16.80
CA LYS A 32 -14.99 19.08 -15.86
C LYS A 32 -15.84 18.67 -14.66
N ASN A 33 -16.87 17.86 -14.86
CA ASN A 33 -17.73 17.36 -13.78
C ASN A 33 -16.98 16.40 -12.85
N GLN A 34 -16.12 15.54 -13.39
CA GLN A 34 -15.27 14.63 -12.62
C GLN A 34 -14.25 15.38 -11.75
N ILE A 35 -13.57 16.39 -12.31
CA ILE A 35 -12.65 17.24 -11.55
C ILE A 35 -13.41 17.99 -10.44
N PHE A 36 -14.57 18.56 -10.76
CA PHE A 36 -15.38 19.26 -9.76
C PHE A 36 -15.80 18.33 -8.60
N ARG A 37 -16.29 17.12 -8.91
CA ARG A 37 -16.63 16.11 -7.89
C ARG A 37 -15.43 15.72 -7.05
N LEU A 38 -14.26 15.53 -7.66
CA LEU A 38 -13.01 15.26 -6.95
C LEU A 38 -12.66 16.39 -5.98
N LEU A 39 -12.72 17.64 -6.45
CA LEU A 39 -12.44 18.82 -5.62
C LEU A 39 -13.45 18.98 -4.48
N CYS A 40 -14.73 18.70 -4.70
CA CYS A 40 -15.75 18.70 -3.64
C CYS A 40 -15.49 17.63 -2.58
N LEU A 41 -15.19 16.40 -3.01
CA LEU A 41 -14.87 15.31 -2.09
C LEU A 41 -13.57 15.59 -1.33
N GLN A 42 -12.55 16.08 -2.01
CA GLN A 42 -11.29 16.43 -1.37
C GLN A 42 -11.48 17.60 -0.41
N SER A 43 -12.24 18.64 -0.76
CA SER A 43 -12.44 19.79 0.12
C SER A 43 -13.15 19.43 1.44
N THR A 44 -14.10 18.50 1.41
CA THR A 44 -14.78 17.99 2.62
C THR A 44 -13.86 17.11 3.48
N LEU A 45 -13.00 16.30 2.86
CA LEU A 45 -11.96 15.55 3.56
C LEU A 45 -10.88 16.47 4.16
N PHE A 46 -10.47 17.51 3.44
CA PHE A 46 -9.56 18.55 3.90
C PHE A 46 -10.14 19.30 5.10
N LEU A 47 -11.42 19.67 5.04
CA LEU A 47 -12.11 20.29 6.17
C LEU A 47 -12.12 19.37 7.40
N GLN A 48 -12.42 18.08 7.20
CA GLN A 48 -12.40 17.11 8.29
C GLN A 48 -11.01 17.00 8.94
N CYS A 49 -9.95 16.98 8.14
CA CYS A 49 -8.57 16.99 8.61
C CYS A 49 -8.21 18.30 9.33
N LEU A 50 -8.55 19.45 8.74
CA LEU A 50 -8.28 20.78 9.28
C LEU A 50 -8.85 20.97 10.68
N LEU A 51 -10.05 20.41 10.94
CA LEU A 51 -10.72 20.46 12.24
C LEU A 51 -10.05 19.60 13.33
N LEU A 52 -8.96 18.89 13.00
CA LEU A 52 -8.08 18.23 13.98
C LEU A 52 -6.95 19.14 14.46
N HIS A 53 -6.78 20.33 13.90
CA HIS A 53 -5.75 21.26 14.33
C HIS A 53 -5.93 21.67 15.80
N PRO A 54 -4.85 21.85 16.60
CA PRO A 54 -4.93 22.23 18.02
C PRO A 54 -5.76 23.49 18.31
N THR A 55 -5.82 24.45 17.39
CA THR A 55 -6.69 25.65 17.51
C THR A 55 -8.18 25.31 17.70
N PHE A 56 -8.63 24.12 17.28
CA PHE A 56 -10.01 23.65 17.47
C PHE A 56 -10.17 22.71 18.68
N SER A 57 -9.16 22.56 19.56
CA SER A 57 -9.18 21.60 20.68
C SER A 57 -10.41 21.76 21.59
N LYS A 58 -10.85 23.00 21.79
CA LYS A 58 -11.98 23.36 22.66
C LYS A 58 -13.32 23.44 21.93
N SER A 59 -13.37 23.13 20.63
CA SER A 59 -14.57 23.30 19.81
C SER A 59 -15.38 22.01 19.69
N SER A 60 -16.46 21.89 20.47
CA SER A 60 -17.43 20.79 20.33
C SER A 60 -18.08 20.76 18.94
N LYS A 61 -18.26 21.94 18.31
CA LYS A 61 -18.76 22.06 16.93
C LYS A 61 -17.80 21.41 15.93
N ALA A 62 -16.49 21.61 16.08
CA ALA A 62 -15.50 20.97 15.22
C ALA A 62 -15.58 19.44 15.30
N ILE A 63 -15.76 18.89 16.51
CA ILE A 63 -15.95 17.44 16.71
C ILE A 63 -17.22 16.95 16.01
N LEU A 64 -18.34 17.66 16.17
CA LEU A 64 -19.61 17.28 15.56
C LEU A 64 -19.53 17.31 14.02
N ILE A 65 -18.92 18.36 13.45
CA ILE A 65 -18.72 18.48 12.00
C ILE A 65 -17.83 17.34 11.50
N ARG A 66 -16.71 17.04 12.17
CA ARG A 66 -15.85 15.91 11.78
C ARG A 66 -16.59 14.58 11.75
N ARG A 67 -17.41 14.32 12.77
CA ARG A 67 -18.23 13.09 12.84
C ARG A 67 -19.29 13.04 11.75
N GLY A 68 -19.97 14.15 11.48
CA GLY A 68 -20.97 14.25 10.41
C GLY A 68 -20.37 14.09 9.01
N LEU A 69 -19.15 14.59 8.79
CA LEU A 69 -18.43 14.42 7.52
C LEU A 69 -17.91 12.99 7.29
N ALA A 70 -17.72 12.19 8.34
CA ALA A 70 -17.16 10.85 8.21
C ALA A 70 -17.95 9.93 7.26
N PRO A 71 -19.28 9.73 7.41
CA PRO A 71 -20.03 8.90 6.47
C PRO A 71 -20.10 9.50 5.05
N ILE A 72 -20.15 10.83 4.93
CA ILE A 72 -20.19 11.53 3.64
C ILE A 72 -18.89 11.30 2.87
N ASN A 73 -17.75 11.52 3.53
CA ASN A 73 -16.43 11.31 2.96
C ASN A 73 -16.18 9.83 2.67
N PHE A 74 -16.58 8.92 3.57
CA PHE A 74 -16.44 7.47 3.36
C PHE A 74 -17.17 7.03 2.08
N LEU A 75 -18.47 7.29 1.99
CA LEU A 75 -19.28 6.91 0.84
C LEU A 75 -18.85 7.66 -0.43
N GLY A 76 -18.53 8.95 -0.29
CA GLY A 76 -18.04 9.78 -1.38
C GLY A 76 -16.73 9.26 -1.96
N SER A 77 -15.78 8.84 -1.15
CA SER A 77 -14.50 8.27 -1.60
C SER A 77 -14.68 6.99 -2.38
N ILE A 78 -15.48 6.04 -1.85
CA ILE A 78 -15.76 4.77 -2.55
C ILE A 78 -16.52 5.02 -3.85
N LYS A 79 -17.57 5.85 -3.81
CA LYS A 79 -18.39 6.17 -4.98
C LYS A 79 -17.59 6.90 -6.07
N PHE A 80 -16.76 7.88 -5.67
CA PHE A 80 -15.92 8.63 -6.60
C PHE A 80 -15.07 7.68 -7.44
N PHE A 81 -14.45 6.68 -6.82
CA PHE A 81 -13.66 5.71 -7.57
C PHE A 81 -14.49 4.96 -8.61
N LEU A 82 -15.61 4.35 -8.19
CA LEU A 82 -16.46 3.51 -9.06
C LEU A 82 -16.98 4.29 -10.29
N GLU A 83 -17.23 5.59 -10.14
CA GLU A 83 -17.72 6.45 -11.22
C GLU A 83 -16.61 6.99 -12.14
N ASN A 84 -15.33 6.93 -11.74
CA ASN A 84 -14.21 7.61 -12.39
C ASN A 84 -13.11 6.65 -12.86
N LEU A 85 -13.44 5.39 -13.07
CA LEU A 85 -12.54 4.42 -13.70
C LEU A 85 -12.14 4.88 -15.11
N ALA A 86 -10.83 4.96 -15.34
CA ALA A 86 -10.28 5.21 -16.66
C ALA A 86 -10.57 4.01 -17.58
N LYS A 87 -11.16 4.30 -18.75
CA LYS A 87 -11.53 3.30 -19.76
C LYS A 87 -10.58 3.38 -20.97
N PRO A 88 -10.30 2.26 -21.66
CA PRO A 88 -10.70 0.87 -21.30
C PRO A 88 -9.97 0.37 -20.04
N LEU A 89 -10.61 -0.51 -19.27
CA LEU A 89 -10.11 -0.94 -17.95
C LEU A 89 -8.81 -1.74 -18.07
N GLU A 90 -8.68 -2.50 -19.16
CA GLU A 90 -7.56 -3.39 -19.45
C GLU A 90 -6.26 -2.60 -19.64
N ASP A 91 -6.34 -1.46 -20.33
CA ASP A 91 -5.17 -0.61 -20.63
C ASP A 91 -4.83 0.33 -19.47
N ASN A 92 -5.80 0.67 -18.62
CA ASN A 92 -5.65 1.63 -17.52
C ASN A 92 -5.62 0.98 -16.14
N CYS A 93 -5.33 -0.33 -16.09
CA CYS A 93 -5.35 -1.15 -14.88
C CYS A 93 -4.49 -0.56 -13.74
N LEU A 94 -3.28 -0.07 -14.04
CA LEU A 94 -2.39 0.54 -13.05
C LEU A 94 -2.93 1.87 -12.50
N ILE A 95 -3.41 2.76 -13.38
CA ILE A 95 -4.00 4.04 -12.96
C ILE A 95 -5.23 3.79 -12.09
N ASN A 96 -6.12 2.89 -12.53
CA ASN A 96 -7.30 2.52 -11.76
C ASN A 96 -6.92 1.89 -10.41
N PHE A 97 -5.85 1.10 -10.35
CA PHE A 97 -5.33 0.56 -9.10
C PHE A 97 -4.88 1.66 -8.13
N GLU A 98 -4.16 2.67 -8.61
CA GLU A 98 -3.73 3.81 -7.79
C GLU A 98 -4.91 4.65 -7.29
N ILE A 99 -5.91 4.91 -8.13
CA ILE A 99 -7.11 5.66 -7.75
C ILE A 99 -7.94 4.85 -6.75
N ALA A 100 -8.08 3.53 -6.95
CA ALA A 100 -8.76 2.63 -6.01
C ALA A 100 -8.07 2.69 -4.64
N PHE A 101 -6.75 2.52 -4.64
CA PHE A 101 -5.92 2.61 -3.45
C PHE A 101 -6.12 3.95 -2.71
N LEU A 102 -6.10 5.07 -3.42
CA LEU A 102 -6.29 6.40 -2.83
C LEU A 102 -7.70 6.59 -2.27
N SER A 103 -8.71 6.12 -3.00
CA SER A 103 -10.11 6.13 -2.59
C SER A 103 -10.32 5.40 -1.27
N GLU A 104 -9.76 4.21 -1.14
CA GLU A 104 -9.89 3.44 0.08
C GLU A 104 -9.09 4.06 1.24
N TYR A 105 -7.89 4.57 0.98
CA TYR A 105 -7.13 5.32 1.97
C TYR A 105 -7.93 6.51 2.51
N PHE A 106 -8.58 7.28 1.63
CA PHE A 106 -9.42 8.42 2.02
C PHE A 106 -10.69 7.99 2.76
N ALA A 107 -11.34 6.91 2.33
CA ALA A 107 -12.47 6.34 3.04
C ALA A 107 -12.06 5.97 4.48
N ALA A 108 -10.93 5.29 4.66
CA ALA A 108 -10.45 4.92 5.98
C ALA A 108 -9.99 6.13 6.82
N LYS A 109 -9.35 7.13 6.19
CA LYS A 109 -9.02 8.40 6.85
C LYS A 109 -10.25 9.16 7.32
N SER A 110 -11.35 9.08 6.59
CA SER A 110 -12.59 9.73 7.01
C SER A 110 -13.15 9.17 8.32
N ILE A 111 -13.05 7.85 8.51
CA ILE A 111 -13.40 7.18 9.76
C ILE A 111 -12.42 7.60 10.85
N GLU A 112 -11.12 7.50 10.58
CA GLU A 112 -10.08 7.88 11.54
C GLU A 112 -10.29 9.31 12.06
N TRP A 113 -10.38 10.28 11.16
CA TRP A 113 -10.47 11.69 11.50
C TRP A 113 -11.84 12.07 12.04
N GLY A 114 -12.90 11.39 11.62
CA GLY A 114 -14.24 11.58 12.19
C GLY A 114 -14.31 11.22 13.67
N PHE A 115 -13.74 10.07 14.03
CA PHE A 115 -13.84 9.52 15.37
C PHE A 115 -12.63 9.77 16.26
N PHE A 116 -11.63 10.53 15.78
CA PHE A 116 -10.49 10.93 16.59
C PHE A 116 -10.92 11.81 17.78
N LYS A 117 -10.52 11.44 19.00
CA LYS A 117 -11.05 11.99 20.27
C LYS A 117 -10.57 13.40 20.60
N GLY A 118 -9.46 13.88 20.02
CA GLY A 118 -8.87 15.17 20.35
C GLY A 118 -8.24 15.86 19.15
N PRO A 119 -7.43 16.91 19.37
CA PRO A 119 -6.61 17.47 18.31
C PRO A 119 -5.40 16.57 18.02
N ILE A 120 -4.80 16.78 16.85
CA ILE A 120 -3.52 16.21 16.48
C ILE A 120 -2.45 17.27 16.69
N TYR A 121 -1.51 16.99 17.59
CA TYR A 121 -0.37 17.86 17.83
C TYR A 121 0.79 17.52 16.92
N SER A 122 1.60 18.51 16.57
CA SER A 122 2.88 18.33 15.89
C SER A 122 3.93 17.87 16.91
N THR A 123 4.77 16.92 16.51
CA THR A 123 5.88 16.39 17.32
C THR A 123 7.22 16.76 16.70
N PRO A 124 8.12 17.44 17.43
CA PRO A 124 9.43 17.79 16.90
C PRO A 124 10.31 16.54 16.73
N LEU A 125 11.28 16.64 15.83
CA LEU A 125 12.37 15.68 15.73
C LEU A 125 13.37 15.93 16.88
N ARG A 126 13.79 14.88 17.60
CA ARG A 126 14.71 14.99 18.74
C ARG A 126 15.98 14.18 18.50
N PHE A 127 17.10 14.66 19.02
CA PHE A 127 18.34 13.89 19.08
C PHE A 127 18.33 13.00 20.33
N ILE A 128 18.31 11.68 20.13
CA ILE A 128 18.30 10.69 21.20
C ILE A 128 19.42 9.68 20.90
N LYS A 129 20.36 9.52 21.82
CA LYS A 129 21.50 8.59 21.69
C LYS A 129 22.25 8.74 20.36
N GLY A 130 22.55 9.97 19.95
CA GLY A 130 23.31 10.26 18.73
C GLY A 130 22.53 10.14 17.41
N THR A 131 21.23 9.83 17.45
CA THR A 131 20.38 9.72 16.25
C THR A 131 19.20 10.68 16.33
N GLN A 132 18.83 11.26 15.19
CA GLN A 132 17.59 12.02 15.07
C GLN A 132 16.41 11.05 14.94
N ARG A 133 15.43 11.13 15.84
CA ARG A 133 14.25 10.28 15.82
C ARG A 133 13.01 10.96 16.36
N TRP A 134 11.85 10.52 15.88
CA TRP A 134 10.56 10.78 16.53
C TRP A 134 10.36 9.75 17.64
N ASN A 135 9.83 10.17 18.78
CA ASN A 135 9.41 9.27 19.84
C ASN A 135 7.91 9.44 20.14
N LYS A 136 7.27 8.36 20.56
CA LYS A 136 5.81 8.31 20.77
C LYS A 136 5.37 9.07 22.03
N GLU A 137 6.28 9.24 22.99
CA GLU A 137 6.02 9.78 24.33
C GLU A 137 6.42 11.25 24.48
N ASP A 138 6.64 11.97 23.37
CA ASP A 138 7.44 13.19 23.40
C ASP A 138 6.70 14.47 23.84
N LEU A 139 5.37 14.54 23.82
CA LEU A 139 4.68 15.81 24.06
C LEU A 139 4.29 16.00 25.52
N SER A 140 4.95 16.96 26.18
CA SER A 140 4.53 17.42 27.50
C SER A 140 3.16 18.14 27.43
N GLU A 141 2.44 18.19 28.54
CA GLU A 141 1.18 18.94 28.62
C GLU A 141 1.38 20.43 28.30
N ASP A 142 2.54 20.99 28.65
CA ASP A 142 2.88 22.38 28.33
C ASP A 142 3.09 22.59 26.83
N GLU A 143 3.71 21.64 26.13
CA GLU A 143 3.86 21.69 24.68
C GLU A 143 2.51 21.61 23.96
N LYS A 144 1.57 20.81 24.47
CA LYS A 144 0.19 20.73 23.94
C LYS A 144 -0.55 22.04 24.15
N LYS A 145 -0.56 22.56 25.38
CA LYS A 145 -1.20 23.84 25.71
C LYS A 145 -0.63 25.00 24.88
N ARG A 146 0.68 25.00 24.63
CA ARG A 146 1.33 25.99 23.75
C ARG A 146 0.79 25.93 22.32
N GLN A 147 0.66 24.73 21.74
CA GLN A 147 0.11 24.58 20.39
C GLN A 147 -1.37 24.97 20.30
N GLU A 148 -2.15 24.74 21.37
CA GLU A 148 -3.55 25.16 21.45
C GLU A 148 -3.72 26.68 21.58
N GLY A 149 -2.80 27.34 22.27
CA GLY A 149 -2.78 28.79 22.46
C GLY A 149 -2.12 29.57 21.31
N GLU A 150 -1.45 28.89 20.38
CA GLU A 150 -0.75 29.54 19.27
C GLU A 150 -1.75 30.12 18.26
N SER A 151 -1.61 31.41 17.95
CA SER A 151 -2.40 32.04 16.89
C SER A 151 -2.00 31.45 15.53
N CYS A 152 -2.95 30.78 14.88
CA CYS A 152 -2.70 30.10 13.60
C CYS A 152 -3.22 30.94 12.43
N SER A 153 -2.32 31.41 11.58
CA SER A 153 -2.71 32.07 10.33
C SER A 153 -3.38 31.07 9.39
N LYS A 154 -4.27 31.54 8.51
CA LYS A 154 -4.98 30.69 7.53
C LYS A 154 -4.00 29.86 6.69
N LEU A 155 -2.88 30.46 6.27
CA LEU A 155 -1.86 29.78 5.48
C LEU A 155 -1.16 28.67 6.26
N ARG A 156 -0.84 28.89 7.54
CA ARG A 156 -0.25 27.85 8.40
C ARG A 156 -1.21 26.69 8.64
N LEU A 157 -2.49 27.00 8.82
CA LEU A 157 -3.53 25.99 8.99
C LEU A 157 -3.70 25.11 7.75
N VAL A 158 -3.71 25.72 6.56
CA VAL A 158 -3.74 24.99 5.27
C VAL A 158 -2.47 24.14 5.12
N GLY A 159 -1.29 24.71 5.38
CA GLY A 159 -0.02 23.97 5.30
C GLY A 159 0.04 22.77 6.23
N TRP A 160 -0.40 22.93 7.49
CA TRP A 160 -0.52 21.84 8.46
C TRP A 160 -1.49 20.76 7.97
N THR A 161 -2.63 21.16 7.41
CA THR A 161 -3.65 20.23 6.89
C THR A 161 -3.10 19.41 5.72
N VAL A 162 -2.46 20.06 4.74
CA VAL A 162 -1.81 19.39 3.60
C VAL A 162 -0.76 18.40 4.10
N TYR A 163 0.11 18.82 5.02
CA TYR A 163 1.14 17.94 5.57
C TYR A 163 0.56 16.73 6.29
N GLN A 164 -0.51 16.92 7.07
CA GLN A 164 -1.21 15.85 7.78
C GLN A 164 -1.89 14.84 6.85
N ILE A 165 -2.46 15.29 5.72
CA ILE A 165 -3.11 14.40 4.73
C ILE A 165 -2.08 13.46 4.08
N PHE A 166 -0.92 14.01 3.70
CA PHE A 166 0.15 13.27 3.03
C PHE A 166 1.12 12.56 3.98
N SER A 167 1.01 12.79 5.30
CA SER A 167 1.80 12.08 6.31
C SER A 167 1.17 10.71 6.62
N PHE A 168 1.34 9.74 5.72
CA PHE A 168 0.78 8.39 5.87
C PHE A 168 1.24 7.68 7.16
N ARG A 169 2.50 7.88 7.57
CA ARG A 169 3.10 7.31 8.79
C ARG A 169 2.92 8.18 10.04
N GLY A 170 2.43 9.40 9.87
CA GLY A 170 2.27 10.38 10.95
C GLY A 170 3.57 10.92 11.49
N LEU A 171 4.66 10.83 10.73
CA LEU A 171 5.94 11.43 11.12
C LEU A 171 5.73 12.94 11.27
N GLY A 172 6.23 13.49 12.37
CA GLY A 172 5.96 14.88 12.75
C GLY A 172 4.64 15.11 13.48
N PHE A 173 3.86 14.08 13.79
CA PHE A 173 2.61 14.20 14.53
C PHE A 173 2.51 13.25 15.73
N SER A 174 1.74 13.66 16.75
CA SER A 174 1.44 12.94 18.00
C SER A 174 0.88 11.54 17.84
N TRP A 175 0.46 11.21 16.64
CA TRP A 175 -0.24 10.00 16.31
C TRP A 175 0.66 9.01 15.56
N GLY A 176 1.78 9.52 15.02
CA GLY A 176 2.78 8.77 14.29
C GLY A 176 3.56 7.81 15.15
N MET A 177 4.42 7.05 14.49
CA MET A 177 5.24 6.04 15.14
C MET A 177 6.61 6.60 15.52
N ALA A 178 7.21 5.99 16.54
CA ALA A 178 8.63 6.19 16.79
C ALA A 178 9.43 5.67 15.59
N HIS A 179 10.31 6.51 15.06
CA HIS A 179 11.00 6.23 13.81
C HIS A 179 12.27 7.09 13.72
N GLU A 180 13.35 6.55 13.16
CA GLU A 180 14.57 7.29 12.88
C GLU A 180 14.39 8.19 11.65
N ALA A 181 14.95 9.39 11.68
CA ALA A 181 14.93 10.29 10.54
C ALA A 181 15.77 9.74 9.38
N ASN A 182 15.40 10.09 8.15
CA ASN A 182 16.19 9.74 6.97
C ASN A 182 17.47 10.59 6.87
N ASN A 183 18.55 10.07 7.46
CA ASN A 183 19.87 10.69 7.40
C ASN A 183 20.69 10.25 6.17
N SER A 184 20.14 9.45 5.26
CA SER A 184 20.89 8.96 4.11
C SER A 184 21.32 10.08 3.16
N SER A 185 22.52 9.96 2.61
CA SER A 185 22.98 10.88 1.56
C SER A 185 22.21 10.68 0.25
N LEU A 186 22.21 11.67 -0.64
CA LEU A 186 21.57 11.52 -1.96
C LEU A 186 22.19 10.35 -2.74
N LEU A 187 23.51 10.19 -2.66
CA LEU A 187 24.25 9.14 -3.34
C LEU A 187 23.88 7.74 -2.81
N GLU A 188 23.73 7.58 -1.50
CA GLU A 188 23.26 6.32 -0.89
C GLU A 188 21.86 5.93 -1.39
N ILE A 189 20.94 6.89 -1.50
CA ILE A 189 19.59 6.64 -2.00
C ILE A 189 19.61 6.24 -3.48
N ILE A 190 20.44 6.89 -4.29
CA ILE A 190 20.63 6.53 -5.71
C ILE A 190 21.19 5.10 -5.83
N PHE A 191 22.23 4.75 -5.06
CA PHE A 191 22.78 3.39 -5.09
C PHE A 191 21.77 2.34 -4.62
N ARG A 192 20.98 2.65 -3.59
CA ARG A 192 19.88 1.79 -3.14
C ARG A 192 18.88 1.56 -4.27
N TYR A 193 18.44 2.62 -4.96
CA TYR A 193 17.49 2.53 -6.07
C TYR A 193 17.99 1.53 -7.13
N PHE A 194 19.24 1.66 -7.58
CA PHE A 194 19.79 0.73 -8.57
C PHE A 194 19.92 -0.70 -8.04
N ARG A 195 20.36 -0.90 -6.80
CA ARG A 195 20.45 -2.22 -6.17
C ARG A 195 19.09 -2.93 -6.14
N VAL A 196 18.05 -2.23 -5.72
CA VAL A 196 16.68 -2.77 -5.64
C VAL A 196 16.07 -2.93 -7.04
N LYS A 197 16.39 -2.04 -7.99
CA LYS A 197 15.98 -2.15 -9.39
C LYS A 197 16.56 -3.38 -10.08
N ILE A 198 17.82 -3.74 -9.85
CA ILE A 198 18.41 -4.99 -10.39
C ILE A 198 17.59 -6.21 -9.94
N VAL A 199 17.26 -6.30 -8.66
CA VAL A 199 16.44 -7.39 -8.12
C VAL A 199 15.02 -7.38 -8.72
N THR A 200 14.43 -6.19 -8.88
CA THR A 200 13.11 -6.02 -9.52
C THR A 200 13.13 -6.54 -10.96
N ILE A 201 14.18 -6.21 -11.71
CA ILE A 201 14.35 -6.64 -13.11
C ILE A 201 14.43 -8.16 -13.17
N ILE A 202 15.33 -8.77 -12.40
CA ILE A 202 15.51 -10.23 -12.38
C ILE A 202 14.20 -10.95 -12.05
N THR A 203 13.52 -10.52 -10.98
CA THR A 203 12.25 -11.14 -10.56
C THR A 203 11.13 -10.92 -11.55
N THR A 204 11.05 -9.73 -12.18
CA THR A 204 10.07 -9.45 -13.24
C THR A 204 10.32 -10.33 -14.46
N CYS A 205 11.58 -10.48 -14.91
CA CYS A 205 11.95 -11.36 -16.01
C CYS A 205 11.52 -12.81 -15.73
N LEU A 206 11.79 -13.34 -14.54
CA LEU A 206 11.40 -14.71 -14.18
C LEU A 206 9.86 -14.89 -14.14
N ILE A 207 9.12 -13.87 -13.68
CA ILE A 207 7.65 -13.88 -13.72
C ILE A 207 7.14 -13.87 -15.16
N ILE A 208 7.72 -13.04 -16.05
CA ILE A 208 7.39 -13.00 -17.47
C ILE A 208 7.68 -14.36 -18.12
N ALA A 209 8.84 -14.95 -17.86
CA ALA A 209 9.23 -16.25 -18.40
C ALA A 209 8.24 -17.35 -17.98
N SER A 210 7.80 -17.37 -16.72
CA SER A 210 6.76 -18.30 -16.28
C SER A 210 5.42 -18.06 -16.98
N ARG A 211 5.00 -16.80 -17.13
CA ARG A 211 3.73 -16.40 -17.79
C ARG A 211 3.71 -16.78 -19.26
N ASP A 212 4.80 -16.51 -19.98
CA ASP A 212 4.92 -16.69 -21.44
C ASP A 212 5.32 -18.12 -21.84
N SER A 213 5.52 -19.03 -20.87
CA SER A 213 5.74 -20.45 -21.16
C SER A 213 4.54 -21.06 -21.89
N ILE A 214 4.78 -22.15 -22.64
CA ILE A 214 3.80 -22.78 -23.56
C ILE A 214 2.41 -23.01 -22.92
N ASP A 215 2.37 -23.33 -21.62
CA ASP A 215 1.14 -23.56 -20.86
C ASP A 215 0.87 -22.51 -19.75
N GLY A 216 1.73 -21.49 -19.60
CA GLY A 216 1.68 -20.53 -18.49
C GLY A 216 1.91 -21.14 -17.09
N LYS A 217 2.47 -22.35 -17.01
CA LYS A 217 2.66 -23.11 -15.77
C LYS A 217 4.02 -22.79 -15.14
N ALA A 218 4.05 -22.67 -13.81
CA ALA A 218 5.27 -22.40 -13.05
C ALA A 218 6.38 -23.45 -13.29
N ILE A 219 6.01 -24.72 -13.47
CA ILE A 219 6.95 -25.82 -13.70
C ILE A 219 7.88 -25.61 -14.90
N ASN A 220 7.39 -24.93 -15.94
CA ASN A 220 8.17 -24.69 -17.16
C ASN A 220 9.35 -23.76 -16.89
N LEU A 221 9.19 -22.78 -15.99
CA LEU A 221 10.30 -21.90 -15.59
C LEU A 221 11.49 -22.72 -15.05
N LEU A 222 11.23 -23.71 -14.20
CA LEU A 222 12.31 -24.53 -13.64
C LEU A 222 12.89 -25.49 -14.67
N ARG A 223 12.07 -26.04 -15.58
CA ARG A 223 12.55 -26.88 -16.68
C ARG A 223 13.45 -26.09 -17.64
N ASP A 224 13.08 -24.85 -17.96
CA ASP A 224 13.86 -23.95 -18.81
C ASP A 224 15.19 -23.55 -18.15
N LEU A 225 15.25 -23.57 -16.81
CA LEU A 225 16.47 -23.39 -16.02
C LEU A 225 17.28 -24.69 -15.85
N GLY A 226 16.84 -25.81 -16.45
CA GLY A 226 17.55 -27.09 -16.42
C GLY A 226 17.32 -27.94 -15.17
N VAL A 227 16.29 -27.65 -14.37
CA VAL A 227 15.96 -28.49 -13.20
C VAL A 227 15.34 -29.81 -13.68
N PRO A 228 15.88 -30.97 -13.26
CA PRO A 228 15.36 -32.28 -13.69
C PRO A 228 13.96 -32.54 -13.14
N GLU A 229 13.21 -33.40 -13.81
CA GLU A 229 11.86 -33.78 -13.39
C GLU A 229 11.88 -34.72 -12.18
N PHE A 230 11.10 -34.37 -11.16
CA PHE A 230 10.86 -35.20 -9.97
C PHE A 230 9.46 -34.90 -9.41
N TYR A 231 8.95 -35.79 -8.55
CA TYR A 231 7.57 -35.74 -8.05
C TYR A 231 7.18 -34.38 -7.42
N GLY A 232 8.11 -33.71 -6.73
CA GLY A 232 7.88 -32.43 -6.07
C GLY A 232 8.13 -31.19 -6.93
N LEU A 233 8.51 -31.34 -8.20
CA LEU A 233 8.96 -30.22 -9.04
C LEU A 233 7.86 -29.15 -9.21
N ASN A 234 6.60 -29.57 -9.37
CA ASN A 234 5.48 -28.63 -9.52
C ASN A 234 5.26 -27.80 -8.25
N LEU A 235 5.29 -28.43 -7.07
CA LEU A 235 5.17 -27.73 -5.79
C LEU A 235 6.33 -26.75 -5.60
N MET A 236 7.56 -27.19 -5.91
CA MET A 236 8.74 -26.34 -5.82
C MET A 236 8.64 -25.13 -6.75
N ALA A 237 8.16 -25.33 -7.98
CA ALA A 237 7.96 -24.26 -8.95
C ALA A 237 6.93 -23.23 -8.49
N GLU A 238 5.80 -23.68 -7.93
CA GLU A 238 4.76 -22.81 -7.39
C GLU A 238 5.26 -21.99 -6.20
N LEU A 239 5.95 -22.62 -5.24
CA LEU A 239 6.54 -21.94 -4.09
C LEU A 239 7.62 -20.94 -4.53
N PHE A 240 8.46 -21.32 -5.49
CA PHE A 240 9.47 -20.43 -6.06
C PHE A 240 8.82 -19.20 -6.70
N LEU A 241 7.77 -19.38 -7.49
CA LEU A 241 7.05 -18.28 -8.13
C LEU A 241 6.31 -17.39 -7.13
N ASN A 242 5.81 -17.95 -6.03
CA ASN A 242 5.24 -17.17 -4.91
C ASN A 242 6.30 -16.29 -4.23
N ILE A 243 7.51 -16.81 -4.01
CA ILE A 243 8.63 -16.04 -3.46
C ILE A 243 9.03 -14.93 -4.44
N LEU A 244 9.17 -15.24 -5.74
CA LEU A 244 9.50 -14.25 -6.77
C LEU A 244 8.46 -13.13 -6.83
N PHE A 245 7.17 -13.48 -6.77
CA PHE A 245 6.08 -12.50 -6.72
C PHE A 245 6.19 -11.58 -5.49
N GLY A 246 6.42 -12.15 -4.30
CA GLY A 246 6.60 -11.36 -3.08
C GLY A 246 7.81 -10.42 -3.16
N ILE A 247 8.95 -10.90 -3.63
CA ILE A 247 10.16 -10.09 -3.82
C ILE A 247 9.92 -8.99 -4.85
N CYS A 248 9.33 -9.32 -6.00
CA CYS A 248 9.00 -8.35 -7.04
C CYS A 248 8.09 -7.24 -6.51
N LEU A 249 7.02 -7.59 -5.80
CA LEU A 249 6.11 -6.64 -5.17
C LEU A 249 6.85 -5.72 -4.19
N CYS A 250 7.69 -6.29 -3.31
CA CYS A 250 8.50 -5.50 -2.37
C CYS A 250 9.42 -4.53 -3.12
N CYS A 251 10.18 -5.01 -4.09
CA CYS A 251 11.19 -4.20 -4.77
C CYS A 251 10.55 -3.11 -5.63
N LYS A 252 9.39 -3.36 -6.26
CA LYS A 252 8.63 -2.33 -6.98
C LYS A 252 8.16 -1.21 -6.06
N LEU A 253 7.56 -1.55 -4.92
CA LEU A 253 7.12 -0.57 -3.93
C LEU A 253 8.32 0.23 -3.37
N ASP A 254 9.42 -0.44 -3.01
CA ASP A 254 10.60 0.23 -2.47
C ASP A 254 11.27 1.14 -3.51
N ASN A 255 11.34 0.73 -4.78
CA ASN A 255 11.87 1.56 -5.86
C ASN A 255 11.03 2.83 -6.07
N GLY A 256 9.70 2.71 -6.10
CA GLY A 256 8.81 3.87 -6.23
C GLY A 256 9.03 4.89 -5.12
N PHE A 257 9.04 4.42 -3.86
CA PHE A 257 9.30 5.30 -2.71
C PHE A 257 10.74 5.85 -2.70
N THR A 258 11.73 5.05 -3.06
CA THR A 258 13.13 5.50 -3.14
C THR A 258 13.29 6.56 -4.22
N PHE A 259 12.61 6.43 -5.35
CA PHE A 259 12.60 7.44 -6.40
C PHE A 259 11.94 8.75 -5.93
N CYS A 260 10.79 8.69 -5.24
CA CYS A 260 10.19 9.86 -4.60
C CYS A 260 11.18 10.54 -3.62
N ASN A 261 11.95 9.76 -2.85
CA ASN A 261 12.96 10.32 -1.95
C ASN A 261 14.09 11.06 -2.68
N ILE A 262 14.51 10.56 -3.85
CA ILE A 262 15.47 11.26 -4.70
C ILE A 262 14.90 12.61 -5.14
N ILE A 263 13.66 12.62 -5.65
CA ILE A 263 12.97 13.86 -6.07
C ILE A 263 12.88 14.84 -4.91
N VAL A 264 12.42 14.39 -3.74
CA VAL A 264 12.28 15.23 -2.54
C VAL A 264 13.63 15.80 -2.11
N LYS A 265 14.72 15.01 -2.09
CA LYS A 265 16.05 15.53 -1.73
C LYS A 265 16.58 16.55 -2.73
N VAL A 266 16.39 16.32 -4.03
CA VAL A 266 16.80 17.27 -5.07
C VAL A 266 15.99 18.56 -4.95
N ALA A 267 14.67 18.46 -4.81
CA ALA A 267 13.78 19.61 -4.65
C ALA A 267 14.10 20.39 -3.36
N TYR A 268 14.34 19.71 -2.25
CA TYR A 268 14.76 20.34 -1.00
C TYR A 268 16.07 21.11 -1.16
N LYS A 269 17.09 20.49 -1.77
CA LYS A 269 18.38 21.15 -2.03
C LYS A 269 18.18 22.40 -2.89
N PHE A 270 17.41 22.29 -3.97
CA PHE A 270 17.06 23.43 -4.83
C PHE A 270 16.40 24.55 -4.03
N LEU A 271 15.33 24.26 -3.28
CA LEU A 271 14.62 25.26 -2.47
C LEU A 271 15.51 25.94 -1.43
N THR A 272 16.41 25.19 -0.79
CA THR A 272 17.37 25.77 0.16
C THR A 272 18.39 26.67 -0.53
N CYS A 273 18.86 26.30 -1.73
CA CYS A 273 19.79 27.13 -2.51
C CYS A 273 19.12 28.42 -3.03
N THR A 274 17.82 28.38 -3.33
CA THR A 274 17.06 29.56 -3.77
C THR A 274 16.49 30.37 -2.59
N HIS A 275 16.85 30.06 -1.35
CA HIS A 275 16.34 30.74 -0.15
C HIS A 275 14.81 30.78 -0.08
N ALA A 276 14.15 29.69 -0.49
CA ALA A 276 12.69 29.59 -0.44
C ALA A 276 12.18 29.70 1.01
N PRO A 277 10.90 30.09 1.22
CA PRO A 277 10.32 30.19 2.56
C PRO A 277 10.47 28.89 3.35
N LYS A 278 10.79 29.02 4.64
CA LYS A 278 10.99 27.87 5.54
C LYS A 278 9.85 26.85 5.50
N SER A 279 8.60 27.32 5.38
CA SER A 279 7.41 26.45 5.27
C SER A 279 7.44 25.53 4.04
N MET A 280 7.99 26.00 2.91
CA MET A 280 8.15 25.18 1.70
C MET A 280 9.29 24.15 1.88
N CYS A 281 10.41 24.58 2.46
CA CYS A 281 11.52 23.68 2.78
C CYS A 281 11.10 22.59 3.77
N ASP A 282 10.36 22.94 4.83
CA ASP A 282 9.88 22.00 5.84
C ASP A 282 8.94 20.94 5.25
N PHE A 283 8.10 21.30 4.27
CA PHE A 283 7.20 20.37 3.59
C PHE A 283 7.96 19.29 2.78
N LEU A 284 9.06 19.68 2.13
CA LEU A 284 9.94 18.78 1.38
C LEU A 284 11.16 18.33 2.17
N ASN A 285 11.14 18.45 3.51
CA ASN A 285 12.30 18.08 4.30
C ASN A 285 12.52 16.55 4.21
N PRO A 286 13.66 16.11 3.67
CA PRO A 286 13.91 14.70 3.37
C PRO A 286 13.98 13.83 4.62
N LEU A 287 14.19 14.41 5.80
CA LEU A 287 14.20 13.67 7.07
C LEU A 287 12.90 12.91 7.28
N TYR A 288 11.75 13.47 6.85
CA TYR A 288 10.41 12.88 6.98
C TYR A 288 10.12 11.71 6.04
N TYR A 289 11.07 11.33 5.18
CA TYR A 289 10.88 10.31 4.16
C TYR A 289 11.81 9.13 4.36
N PRO A 290 11.63 8.34 5.43
CA PRO A 290 12.45 7.15 5.68
C PRO A 290 12.24 6.05 4.64
N HIS A 291 13.10 5.03 4.70
CA HIS A 291 12.98 3.85 3.87
C HIS A 291 11.59 3.20 3.96
N PHE A 292 11.14 2.66 2.83
CA PHE A 292 9.79 2.12 2.74
C PHE A 292 9.65 0.84 3.58
N PHE A 293 10.66 -0.01 3.54
CA PHE A 293 10.75 -1.25 4.31
C PHE A 293 11.90 -1.23 5.32
N TYR A 294 11.74 -2.05 6.37
CA TYR A 294 12.73 -2.26 7.43
C TYR A 294 13.31 -3.68 7.36
N SER A 295 13.99 -3.97 6.26
CA SER A 295 14.64 -5.27 6.03
C SER A 295 13.74 -6.47 6.37
N PRO A 296 12.53 -6.60 5.77
CA PRO A 296 11.58 -7.67 6.10
C PRO A 296 12.18 -9.08 5.95
N HIS A 297 13.17 -9.21 5.06
CA HIS A 297 13.90 -10.45 4.82
C HIS A 297 14.75 -10.97 5.99
N THR A 298 15.02 -10.12 7.00
CA THR A 298 15.81 -10.52 8.18
C THR A 298 14.95 -10.92 9.38
N THR A 299 13.62 -10.83 9.27
CA THR A 299 12.70 -11.11 10.39
C THR A 299 12.62 -12.60 10.71
N ASN A 300 12.52 -12.92 12.01
CA ASN A 300 12.45 -14.29 12.52
C ASN A 300 11.03 -14.69 12.95
N SER A 301 10.05 -13.80 12.80
CA SER A 301 8.66 -14.02 13.20
C SER A 301 7.73 -13.26 12.24
N LEU A 302 6.55 -13.81 11.98
CA LEU A 302 5.48 -13.15 11.21
C LEU A 302 5.00 -11.89 11.95
N ALA A 303 5.00 -11.90 13.28
CA ALA A 303 4.69 -10.73 14.08
C ALA A 303 5.66 -9.57 13.81
N ASP A 304 6.97 -9.83 13.74
CA ASP A 304 7.97 -8.82 13.39
C ASP A 304 7.92 -8.46 11.90
N PHE A 305 7.67 -9.44 11.02
CA PHE A 305 7.49 -9.21 9.59
C PHE A 305 6.38 -8.17 9.35
N TRP A 306 5.16 -8.41 9.81
CA TRP A 306 4.05 -7.47 9.58
C TRP A 306 4.08 -6.25 10.50
N GLY A 307 4.58 -6.42 11.73
CA GLY A 307 4.57 -5.38 12.76
C GLY A 307 5.72 -4.38 12.69
N LYS A 308 6.81 -4.69 11.99
CA LYS A 308 8.00 -3.82 11.90
C LYS A 308 8.64 -3.83 10.52
N GLY A 309 8.92 -5.02 9.97
CA GLY A 309 9.72 -5.19 8.75
C GLY A 309 9.02 -4.74 7.47
N TRP A 310 7.75 -5.13 7.32
CA TRP A 310 6.86 -4.72 6.24
C TRP A 310 6.52 -3.24 6.36
N HIS A 311 6.13 -2.61 5.25
CA HIS A 311 5.81 -1.19 5.25
C HIS A 311 4.78 -0.84 6.34
N GLN A 312 5.05 0.20 7.12
CA GLN A 312 4.16 0.62 8.21
C GLN A 312 3.16 1.71 7.78
N LEU A 313 2.96 1.86 6.47
CA LEU A 313 2.14 2.89 5.85
C LEU A 313 0.67 2.86 6.31
N PHE A 314 0.07 1.66 6.41
CA PHE A 314 -1.35 1.49 6.77
C PHE A 314 -1.59 1.00 8.18
N ARG A 315 -0.53 0.83 8.98
CA ARG A 315 -0.62 0.27 10.33
C ARG A 315 -1.73 0.93 11.14
N ARG A 316 -1.76 2.26 11.11
CA ARG A 316 -2.74 3.04 11.87
C ARG A 316 -4.16 2.88 11.36
N ILE A 317 -4.35 2.89 10.04
CA ILE A 317 -5.66 2.71 9.44
C ILE A 317 -6.24 1.35 9.83
N PHE A 318 -5.45 0.27 9.74
CA PHE A 318 -5.91 -1.06 10.14
C PHE A 318 -6.15 -1.18 11.64
N LEU A 319 -5.34 -0.51 12.48
CA LEU A 319 -5.59 -0.43 13.92
C LEU A 319 -6.89 0.29 14.24
N ILE A 320 -7.22 1.37 13.52
CA ILE A 320 -8.40 2.19 13.82
C ILE A 320 -9.67 1.59 13.23
N CYS A 321 -9.62 1.07 12.00
CA CYS A 321 -10.78 0.54 11.30
C CYS A 321 -11.06 -0.93 11.67
N GLY A 322 -10.06 -1.68 12.11
CA GLY A 322 -10.19 -3.10 12.44
C GLY A 322 -9.88 -3.42 13.89
N GLY A 323 -8.65 -3.15 14.33
CA GLY A 323 -8.15 -3.60 15.64
C GLY A 323 -8.90 -3.04 16.84
N LYS A 324 -9.08 -1.71 16.91
CA LYS A 324 -9.78 -1.04 18.01
C LYS A 324 -11.26 -1.42 18.11
N PRO A 325 -12.04 -1.42 17.01
CA PRO A 325 -13.42 -1.92 17.05
C PRO A 325 -13.50 -3.37 17.53
N ALA A 326 -12.62 -4.25 17.05
CA ALA A 326 -12.60 -5.65 17.46
C ALA A 326 -12.30 -5.82 18.96
N ILE A 327 -11.32 -5.08 19.48
CA ILE A 327 -11.01 -5.04 20.93
C ILE A 327 -12.19 -4.52 21.74
N TYR A 328 -12.85 -3.46 21.29
CA TYR A 328 -14.01 -2.89 21.96
C TYR A 328 -15.15 -3.93 22.07
N LEU A 329 -15.46 -4.61 20.96
CA LEU A 329 -16.47 -5.66 20.94
C LEU A 329 -16.09 -6.84 21.86
N ALA A 330 -14.83 -7.30 21.82
CA ALA A 330 -14.35 -8.37 22.70
C ALA A 330 -14.54 -8.02 24.18
N ASN A 331 -14.19 -6.79 24.57
CA ASN A 331 -14.38 -6.31 25.95
C ASN A 331 -15.85 -6.19 26.33
N LEU A 332 -16.72 -5.77 25.40
CA LEU A 332 -18.16 -5.69 25.63
C LEU A 332 -18.77 -7.08 25.96
N PHE A 333 -18.23 -8.14 25.37
CA PHE A 333 -18.62 -9.53 25.65
C PHE A 333 -17.85 -10.18 26.80
N GLY A 334 -17.05 -9.42 27.57
CA GLY A 334 -16.33 -9.94 28.73
C GLY A 334 -15.17 -10.89 28.40
N ALA A 335 -14.59 -10.79 27.20
CA ALA A 335 -13.44 -11.60 26.82
C ALA A 335 -12.22 -11.31 27.72
N SER A 336 -11.41 -12.34 27.99
CA SER A 336 -10.16 -12.19 28.75
C SER A 336 -9.14 -11.34 27.97
N GLU A 337 -8.16 -10.74 28.67
CA GLU A 337 -7.15 -9.88 28.06
C GLU A 337 -6.41 -10.55 26.89
N ARG A 338 -6.08 -11.84 27.03
CA ARG A 338 -5.41 -12.62 25.98
C ARG A 338 -6.30 -12.76 24.74
N ILE A 339 -7.58 -13.10 24.93
CA ILE A 339 -8.55 -13.24 23.84
C ILE A 339 -8.79 -11.89 23.17
N THR A 340 -8.96 -10.82 23.95
CA THR A 340 -9.12 -9.45 23.44
C THR A 340 -7.94 -9.03 22.56
N LYS A 341 -6.69 -9.31 22.97
CA LYS A 341 -5.50 -9.03 22.15
C LYS A 341 -5.50 -9.82 20.85
N SER A 342 -5.83 -11.12 20.90
CA SER A 342 -5.93 -11.97 19.71
C SER A 342 -7.02 -11.47 18.75
N ILE A 343 -8.21 -11.14 19.26
CA ILE A 343 -9.31 -10.55 18.46
C ILE A 343 -8.89 -9.21 17.85
N GLY A 344 -8.13 -8.40 18.59
CA GLY A 344 -7.55 -7.16 18.05
C GLY A 344 -6.63 -7.38 16.86
N ILE A 345 -5.75 -8.39 16.94
CA ILE A 345 -4.87 -8.77 15.82
C ILE A 345 -5.70 -9.28 14.63
N MET A 346 -6.71 -10.12 14.87
CA MET A 346 -7.62 -10.58 13.82
C MET A 346 -8.35 -9.41 13.15
N GLY A 347 -8.82 -8.42 13.93
CA GLY A 347 -9.47 -7.22 13.40
C GLY A 347 -8.55 -6.40 12.50
N VAL A 348 -7.28 -6.25 12.86
CA VAL A 348 -6.27 -5.57 12.02
C VAL A 348 -6.11 -6.28 10.67
N PHE A 349 -5.99 -7.60 10.67
CA PHE A 349 -5.84 -8.37 9.44
C PHE A 349 -7.12 -8.45 8.62
N LEU A 350 -8.31 -8.41 9.25
CA LEU A 350 -9.59 -8.30 8.54
C LEU A 350 -9.72 -6.97 7.81
N ALA A 351 -9.34 -5.86 8.45
CA ALA A 351 -9.29 -4.56 7.78
C ALA A 351 -8.27 -4.57 6.62
N SER A 352 -7.11 -5.21 6.81
CA SER A 352 -6.11 -5.36 5.75
C SER A 352 -6.58 -6.24 4.59
N ALA A 353 -7.27 -7.34 4.88
CA ALA A 353 -7.86 -8.25 3.90
C ALA A 353 -8.94 -7.55 3.07
N THR A 354 -9.82 -6.80 3.72
CA THR A 354 -10.84 -5.98 3.04
C THR A 354 -10.19 -4.98 2.11
N PHE A 355 -9.11 -4.35 2.57
CA PHE A 355 -8.34 -3.38 1.78
C PHE A 355 -7.72 -3.98 0.52
N HIS A 356 -7.11 -5.16 0.64
CA HIS A 356 -6.51 -5.78 -0.52
C HIS A 356 -7.54 -6.42 -1.46
N GLU A 357 -8.73 -6.82 -0.98
CA GLU A 357 -9.81 -7.33 -1.82
C GLU A 357 -10.59 -6.22 -2.55
N TYR A 358 -10.64 -5.01 -1.99
CA TYR A 358 -11.24 -3.87 -2.66
C TYR A 358 -10.54 -3.57 -3.99
N LEU A 359 -9.20 -3.65 -4.04
CA LEU A 359 -8.40 -3.31 -5.23
C LEU A 359 -8.70 -4.17 -6.49
N PRO A 360 -8.67 -5.52 -6.43
CA PRO A 360 -9.01 -6.36 -7.57
C PRO A 360 -10.49 -6.27 -7.92
N TRP A 361 -11.39 -6.09 -6.95
CA TRP A 361 -12.81 -5.79 -7.24
C TRP A 361 -12.96 -4.48 -8.00
N ALA A 362 -12.24 -3.46 -7.56
CA ALA A 362 -12.22 -2.14 -8.15
C ALA A 362 -11.71 -2.16 -9.59
N VAL A 363 -10.62 -2.85 -9.85
CA VAL A 363 -9.88 -2.78 -11.13
C VAL A 363 -10.36 -3.81 -12.15
N PHE A 364 -10.74 -5.01 -11.72
CA PHE A 364 -11.05 -6.12 -12.62
C PHE A 364 -12.56 -6.38 -12.74
N GLN A 365 -13.33 -5.36 -13.10
CA GLN A 365 -14.78 -5.47 -13.21
C GLN A 365 -15.24 -6.17 -14.52
N GLY A 366 -16.56 -6.33 -14.65
CA GLY A 366 -17.27 -7.20 -15.61
C GLY A 366 -17.01 -7.04 -17.11
N SER A 367 -16.22 -6.06 -17.55
CA SER A 367 -15.81 -5.93 -18.96
C SER A 367 -14.54 -6.72 -19.30
N THR A 368 -13.78 -7.16 -18.30
CA THR A 368 -12.53 -7.91 -18.51
C THR A 368 -12.82 -9.39 -18.85
N PRO A 369 -11.96 -10.09 -19.62
CA PRO A 369 -12.14 -11.53 -19.91
C PRO A 369 -12.15 -12.45 -18.69
N ASN A 370 -11.66 -11.98 -17.54
CA ASN A 370 -11.63 -12.71 -16.27
C ASN A 370 -12.06 -11.75 -15.15
N PRO A 371 -13.35 -11.41 -15.03
CA PRO A 371 -13.77 -10.42 -14.05
C PRO A 371 -13.62 -10.97 -12.63
N TYR A 372 -13.16 -10.13 -11.72
CA TYR A 372 -13.25 -10.39 -10.30
C TYR A 372 -14.66 -10.07 -9.83
N ILE A 373 -15.43 -11.11 -9.48
CA ILE A 373 -16.80 -10.95 -9.00
C ILE A 373 -16.81 -11.29 -7.51
N PRO A 374 -17.10 -10.31 -6.63
CA PRO A 374 -17.21 -10.56 -5.20
C PRO A 374 -18.13 -11.75 -4.91
N PHE A 375 -17.72 -12.60 -3.97
CA PHE A 375 -18.43 -13.82 -3.56
C PHE A 375 -18.59 -14.93 -4.61
N ARG A 376 -18.13 -14.73 -5.86
CA ARG A 376 -18.04 -15.79 -6.88
C ARG A 376 -16.61 -16.19 -7.19
N THR A 377 -15.69 -15.21 -7.14
CA THR A 377 -14.25 -15.46 -7.23
C THR A 377 -13.70 -15.73 -5.83
N PHE A 378 -12.77 -16.69 -5.71
CA PHE A 378 -12.07 -16.91 -4.45
C PHE A 378 -11.28 -15.63 -4.06
N PRO A 379 -11.48 -15.08 -2.84
CA PRO A 379 -10.85 -13.83 -2.41
C PRO A 379 -9.39 -14.09 -2.01
N GLY A 380 -8.50 -14.22 -2.99
CA GLY A 380 -7.14 -14.71 -2.77
C GLY A 380 -6.28 -13.83 -1.85
N SER A 381 -6.41 -12.51 -1.95
CA SER A 381 -5.73 -11.54 -1.11
C SER A 381 -6.38 -11.51 0.27
N GLY A 382 -7.71 -11.61 0.32
CA GLY A 382 -8.46 -11.70 1.56
C GLY A 382 -8.06 -12.92 2.38
N PHE A 383 -7.97 -14.08 1.73
CA PHE A 383 -7.44 -15.31 2.30
C PHE A 383 -6.01 -15.12 2.80
N PHE A 384 -5.12 -14.59 1.96
CA PHE A 384 -3.72 -14.38 2.29
C PHE A 384 -3.54 -13.51 3.53
N PHE A 385 -4.29 -12.41 3.69
CA PHE A 385 -4.19 -11.56 4.87
C PHE A 385 -4.89 -12.15 6.09
N MET A 386 -6.03 -12.84 5.92
CA MET A 386 -6.77 -13.45 7.03
C MET A 386 -6.06 -14.66 7.67
N VAL A 387 -5.19 -15.36 6.94
CA VAL A 387 -4.43 -16.49 7.48
C VAL A 387 -3.18 -16.05 8.27
N GLN A 388 -2.68 -14.82 8.06
CA GLN A 388 -1.51 -14.30 8.79
C GLN A 388 -1.63 -14.35 10.33
N PRO A 389 -2.75 -13.94 10.97
CA PRO A 389 -2.89 -14.05 12.43
C PRO A 389 -2.80 -15.50 12.92
N ILE A 390 -3.25 -16.47 12.13
CA ILE A 390 -3.12 -17.90 12.46
C ILE A 390 -1.63 -18.27 12.49
N GLY A 391 -0.86 -17.86 11.48
CA GLY A 391 0.59 -18.04 11.48
C GLY A 391 1.26 -17.41 12.71
N ILE A 392 0.88 -16.18 13.06
CA ILE A 392 1.38 -15.47 14.25
C ILE A 392 1.04 -16.19 15.56
N PHE A 393 -0.13 -16.81 15.67
CA PHE A 393 -0.51 -17.52 16.91
C PHE A 393 0.18 -18.87 17.05
N ILE A 394 0.53 -19.51 15.94
CA ILE A 394 1.15 -20.83 15.91
C ILE A 394 2.68 -20.74 15.99
N GLU A 395 3.28 -19.64 15.51
CA GLU A 395 4.75 -19.50 15.44
C GLU A 395 5.51 -19.74 16.75
N PRO A 396 5.00 -19.39 17.96
CA PRO A 396 5.72 -19.69 19.21
C PRO A 396 5.83 -21.20 19.48
N TYR A 397 4.93 -22.00 18.89
CA TYR A 397 4.92 -23.45 19.03
C TYR A 397 5.72 -24.17 17.95
N ILE A 398 5.94 -23.54 16.79
CA ILE A 398 6.68 -24.14 15.66
C ILE A 398 8.14 -23.72 15.65
N ILE A 399 8.44 -22.42 15.81
CA ILE A 399 9.81 -21.89 15.69
C ILE A 399 10.83 -22.62 16.59
N PRO A 400 10.52 -22.99 17.86
CA PRO A 400 11.48 -23.69 18.72
C PRO A 400 11.95 -25.04 18.17
N TRP A 401 11.16 -25.69 17.29
CA TRP A 401 11.50 -26.98 16.68
C TRP A 401 12.30 -26.84 15.39
N ILE A 402 12.46 -25.62 14.86
CA ILE A 402 13.22 -25.39 13.64
C ILE A 402 14.69 -25.13 14.00
N PRO A 403 15.63 -25.99 13.56
CA PRO A 403 17.04 -25.79 13.87
C PRO A 403 17.57 -24.44 13.37
N GLN A 404 18.43 -23.80 14.16
CA GLN A 404 19.02 -22.51 13.79
C GLN A 404 19.88 -22.59 12.52
N TRP A 405 20.57 -23.72 12.29
CA TRP A 405 21.35 -23.95 11.08
C TRP A 405 20.47 -24.02 9.81
N ALA A 406 19.20 -24.40 9.94
CA ALA A 406 18.22 -24.41 8.86
C ALA A 406 17.54 -23.04 8.67
N GLY A 407 17.89 -22.03 9.48
CA GLY A 407 17.36 -20.67 9.43
C GLY A 407 16.36 -20.33 10.54
N GLY A 408 16.03 -21.27 11.42
CA GLY A 408 15.15 -21.04 12.57
C GLY A 408 13.84 -20.35 12.19
N GLY A 409 13.54 -19.24 12.87
CA GLY A 409 12.33 -18.46 12.60
C GLY A 409 12.22 -17.87 11.19
N LYS A 410 13.35 -17.60 10.51
CA LYS A 410 13.31 -17.11 9.11
C LYS A 410 12.72 -18.16 8.18
N LEU A 411 13.09 -19.43 8.39
CA LEU A 411 12.55 -20.53 7.58
C LEU A 411 11.04 -20.63 7.76
N TRP A 412 10.53 -20.47 8.98
CA TRP A 412 9.09 -20.39 9.25
C TRP A 412 8.43 -19.25 8.49
N VAL A 413 8.92 -18.01 8.62
CA VAL A 413 8.35 -16.82 7.98
C VAL A 413 8.27 -17.02 6.46
N TRP A 414 9.37 -17.39 5.82
CA TRP A 414 9.42 -17.52 4.36
C TRP A 414 8.61 -18.71 3.86
N SER A 415 8.63 -19.85 4.55
CA SER A 415 7.83 -21.01 4.15
C SER A 415 6.34 -20.74 4.30
N PHE A 416 5.93 -20.14 5.43
CA PHE A 416 4.53 -19.79 5.66
C PHE A 416 4.02 -18.83 4.59
N LEU A 417 4.75 -17.73 4.33
CA LEU A 417 4.39 -16.76 3.31
C LEU A 417 4.35 -17.39 1.91
N ALA A 418 5.33 -18.22 1.55
CA ALA A 418 5.36 -18.89 0.25
C ALA A 418 4.17 -19.84 0.05
N ILE A 419 3.77 -20.58 1.08
CA ILE A 419 2.64 -21.52 1.02
C ILE A 419 1.32 -20.78 0.84
N VAL A 420 1.08 -19.73 1.62
CA VAL A 420 -0.21 -19.02 1.63
C VAL A 420 -0.35 -18.00 0.50
N ALA A 421 0.74 -17.65 -0.20
CA ALA A 421 0.74 -16.63 -1.25
C ALA A 421 0.14 -17.08 -2.59
N THR A 422 -0.05 -18.39 -2.85
CA THR A 422 -0.56 -18.88 -4.14
C THR A 422 -1.85 -18.19 -4.61
N PRO A 423 -2.94 -18.16 -3.81
CA PRO A 423 -4.17 -17.51 -4.26
C PRO A 423 -4.02 -15.99 -4.41
N PHE A 424 -3.22 -15.34 -3.57
CA PHE A 424 -2.92 -13.92 -3.69
C PHE A 424 -2.15 -13.61 -4.97
N ARG A 425 -1.12 -14.40 -5.29
CA ARG A 425 -0.37 -14.32 -6.54
C ARG A 425 -1.29 -14.48 -7.74
N GLN A 426 -2.11 -15.51 -7.77
CA GLN A 426 -3.02 -15.79 -8.89
C GLN A 426 -4.05 -14.66 -9.13
N GLN A 427 -4.49 -13.98 -8.07
CA GLN A 427 -5.42 -12.86 -8.20
C GLN A 427 -4.78 -11.63 -8.88
N TYR A 428 -3.48 -11.40 -8.68
CA TYR A 428 -2.79 -10.22 -9.21
C TYR A 428 -2.02 -10.49 -10.50
N ILE A 429 -1.40 -11.65 -10.64
CA ILE A 429 -0.56 -12.00 -11.79
C ILE A 429 -1.06 -13.23 -12.55
N GLY A 430 -2.28 -13.69 -12.28
CA GLY A 430 -2.94 -14.71 -13.09
C GLY A 430 -3.34 -14.20 -14.48
N PRO A 431 -3.94 -15.08 -15.31
CA PRO A 431 -4.39 -14.72 -16.64
C PRO A 431 -5.36 -13.53 -16.62
N TYR A 432 -5.12 -12.54 -17.48
CA TYR A 432 -5.93 -11.31 -17.60
C TYR A 432 -5.89 -10.39 -16.37
N ARG A 433 -4.78 -10.42 -15.61
CA ARG A 433 -4.52 -9.53 -14.46
C ARG A 433 -3.34 -8.58 -14.73
N PHE A 434 -2.71 -8.01 -13.70
CA PHE A 434 -1.56 -7.09 -13.84
C PHE A 434 -0.38 -7.70 -14.59
N ALA A 435 -0.23 -9.03 -14.58
CA ALA A 435 0.79 -9.67 -15.40
C ALA A 435 0.67 -9.30 -16.88
N ASN A 436 -0.54 -9.07 -17.39
CA ASN A 436 -0.76 -8.73 -18.80
C ASN A 436 -0.37 -7.27 -19.14
N THR A 437 -0.26 -6.40 -18.14
CA THR A 437 0.23 -5.02 -18.35
C THR A 437 1.75 -4.96 -18.49
N ILE A 438 2.44 -6.04 -18.11
CA ILE A 438 3.89 -6.16 -18.27
C ILE A 438 4.16 -6.58 -19.72
N PRO A 439 4.91 -5.78 -20.52
CA PRO A 439 5.19 -6.14 -21.90
C PRO A 439 6.00 -7.45 -21.98
N PRO A 440 5.86 -8.23 -23.06
CA PRO A 440 6.73 -9.39 -23.32
C PRO A 440 8.18 -8.94 -23.49
N PHE A 441 9.13 -9.87 -23.32
CA PHE A 441 10.56 -9.59 -23.42
C PHE A 441 10.96 -8.83 -24.69
N SER A 442 10.36 -9.17 -25.83
CA SER A 442 10.63 -8.54 -27.12
C SER A 442 10.24 -7.05 -27.21
N LYS A 443 9.43 -6.57 -26.26
CA LYS A 443 8.97 -5.17 -26.20
C LYS A 443 9.57 -4.40 -25.02
N LEU A 444 10.38 -5.04 -24.16
CA LEU A 444 11.07 -4.35 -23.09
C LEU A 444 12.16 -3.44 -23.67
N SER A 445 12.17 -2.19 -23.21
CA SER A 445 13.12 -1.16 -23.61
C SER A 445 14.01 -0.74 -22.43
N TRP A 446 15.16 -0.12 -22.69
CA TRP A 446 16.04 0.42 -21.64
C TRP A 446 15.29 1.33 -20.65
N LYS A 447 14.21 2.00 -21.08
CA LYS A 447 13.39 2.87 -20.23
C LYS A 447 12.68 2.08 -19.11
N ASP A 448 12.24 0.86 -19.40
CA ASP A 448 11.59 -0.02 -18.41
C ASP A 448 12.57 -0.44 -17.31
N PHE A 449 13.87 -0.43 -17.63
CA PHE A 449 14.96 -0.71 -16.69
C PHE A 449 15.43 0.53 -15.93
N ALA A 450 15.26 1.74 -16.49
CA ALA A 450 15.73 2.99 -15.86
C ALA A 450 14.65 3.67 -15.00
N MET A 451 13.40 3.67 -15.46
CA MET A 451 12.30 4.41 -14.83
C MET A 451 11.58 3.55 -13.77
N PRO A 452 10.95 4.18 -12.76
CA PRO A 452 9.99 3.49 -11.92
C PRO A 452 8.82 3.02 -12.82
N THR A 453 8.53 1.72 -12.80
CA THR A 453 7.50 1.05 -13.60
C THR A 453 6.64 0.10 -12.78
#